data_AF-A0A6L7RW61-F1
#
_entry.id   AF-A0A6L7RW61-F1
#
_cell.length_a   1.000
_cell.length_b   1.000
_cell.length_c   1.000
_cell.angle_alpha   90.00
_cell.angle_beta   90.00
_cell.angle_gamma   90.00
#
_symmetry.space_group_name_H-M   'P 1'
#
loop_
_entity.id
_entity.type
_entity.pdbx_description
1 polymer ?
#
loop_
_entity_poly.entity_id
_entity_poly.type
_entity_poly.pdbx_seq_one_letter_code
_entity_poly.pdbx_strand_id
1 'polypeptide(L)'
;MGQVETDEVYVGVDKLGSHYVVPIQAKGGNDILNRVQIEQDIAVCDEKLPNLICRPVGAQFIEEELIALFEFERDEDDITIVSENHYLLVPPDEITDHDLIAYRQRLAGRA
;
A
#
# COMPACT_ATOMS: atom_id res chain seq x y z
N MET A 1 7.58 21.63 -8.28
CA MET A 1 6.33 20.85 -8.32
C MET A 1 5.17 21.75 -7.92
N GLY A 2 3.96 21.46 -8.41
CA GLY A 2 2.75 22.17 -7.97
C GLY A 2 2.32 21.71 -6.57
N GLN A 3 1.10 22.08 -6.17
CA GLN A 3 0.48 21.50 -4.98
C GLN A 3 0.23 20.00 -5.21
N VAL A 4 0.68 19.16 -4.27
CA VAL A 4 0.47 17.71 -4.25
C VAL A 4 -0.37 17.39 -3.02
N GLU A 5 -1.33 16.49 -3.17
CA GLU A 5 -2.15 15.96 -2.08
C GLU A 5 -1.83 14.48 -1.93
N THR A 6 -1.31 14.12 -0.75
CA THR A 6 -1.04 12.74 -0.34
C THR A 6 -2.03 12.42 0.77
N ASP A 7 -2.79 11.33 0.65
CA ASP A 7 -3.81 10.98 1.64
C ASP A 7 -3.15 10.71 3.00
N GLU A 8 -2.19 9.78 3.06
CA GLU A 8 -1.37 9.53 4.26
C GLU A 8 0.07 9.09 3.95
N VAL A 9 0.98 9.27 4.93
CA VAL A 9 2.38 8.82 4.83
C VAL A 9 2.79 8.11 6.11
N TYR A 10 3.27 6.88 5.98
CA TYR A 10 3.80 6.09 7.10
C TYR A 10 5.32 5.96 7.01
N VAL A 11 5.99 5.87 8.15
CA VAL A 11 7.42 5.55 8.24
C VAL A 11 7.60 4.33 9.13
N GLY A 12 8.33 3.34 8.63
CA GLY A 12 8.58 2.08 9.31
C GLY A 12 10.06 1.73 9.34
N VAL A 13 10.46 0.88 10.29
CA VAL A 13 11.81 0.32 10.38
C VAL A 13 11.69 -1.20 10.45
N ASP A 14 12.43 -1.91 9.61
CA ASP A 14 12.47 -3.38 9.65
C ASP A 14 13.46 -3.92 10.69
N LYS A 15 13.54 -5.24 10.81
CA LYS A 15 14.45 -5.91 11.76
C LYS A 15 15.94 -5.72 11.44
N LEU A 16 16.27 -5.31 10.21
CA LEU A 16 17.63 -5.03 9.76
C LEU A 16 18.01 -3.56 9.97
N GLY A 17 17.08 -2.73 10.42
CA GLY A 17 17.28 -1.30 10.62
C GLY A 17 17.11 -0.47 9.35
N SER A 18 16.58 -1.05 8.27
CA SER A 18 16.24 -0.29 7.08
C SER A 18 15.00 0.56 7.35
N HIS A 19 15.04 1.83 6.95
CA HIS A 19 13.91 2.75 7.07
C HIS A 19 13.12 2.80 5.77
N TYR A 20 11.81 2.75 5.89
CA TYR A 20 10.87 2.79 4.77
C TYR A 20 9.94 3.99 4.92
N VAL A 21 9.59 4.60 3.79
CA VAL A 21 8.47 5.54 3.69
C VAL A 21 7.41 4.91 2.81
N VAL A 22 6.17 4.92 3.28
CA VAL A 22 5.01 4.29 2.62
C VAL A 22 3.97 5.39 2.40
N PRO A 23 4.02 6.12 1.27
CA PRO A 23 2.93 7.00 0.90
C PRO A 23 1.71 6.16 0.48
N ILE A 24 0.55 6.53 0.97
CA ILE A 24 -0.72 5.85 0.74
C ILE A 24 -1.62 6.76 -0.07
N GLN A 25 -2.16 6.19 -1.15
CA GLN A 25 -3.30 6.77 -1.86
C GLN A 25 -4.49 5.83 -1.77
N ALA A 26 -5.61 6.30 -1.23
CA ALA A 26 -6.82 5.52 -1.04
C ALA A 26 -7.99 6.14 -1.80
N LYS A 27 -8.74 5.30 -2.52
CA LYS A 27 -9.91 5.74 -3.30
C LYS A 27 -11.09 4.81 -3.08
N GLY A 28 -12.28 5.40 -3.06
CA GLY A 28 -13.54 4.70 -2.88
C GLY A 28 -14.68 5.42 -3.59
N GLY A 29 -15.86 4.79 -3.60
CA GLY A 29 -16.99 5.31 -4.37
C GLY A 29 -16.70 5.33 -5.87
N ASN A 30 -16.83 6.50 -6.49
CA ASN A 30 -16.59 6.66 -7.93
C ASN A 30 -15.14 7.10 -8.27
N ASP A 31 -14.30 7.31 -7.25
CA ASP A 31 -12.92 7.73 -7.45
C ASP A 31 -12.05 6.53 -7.82
N ILE A 32 -11.14 6.76 -8.77
CA ILE A 32 -10.23 5.74 -9.30
C ILE A 32 -8.80 6.16 -8.98
N LEU A 33 -7.99 5.22 -8.52
CA LEU A 33 -6.54 5.42 -8.37
C LEU A 33 -5.92 5.95 -9.66
N ASN A 34 -5.17 7.05 -9.54
CA ASN A 34 -4.51 7.70 -10.66
C ASN A 34 -2.99 7.56 -10.52
N ARG A 35 -2.35 7.03 -11.57
CA ARG A 35 -0.90 6.89 -11.66
C ARG A 35 -0.15 8.19 -11.34
N VAL A 36 -0.67 9.33 -11.79
CA VAL A 36 -0.06 10.64 -11.57
C VAL A 36 0.03 10.97 -10.08
N GLN A 37 -0.94 10.57 -9.25
CA GLN A 37 -0.89 10.80 -7.81
C GLN A 37 0.21 9.96 -7.16
N ILE A 38 0.36 8.71 -7.59
CA ILE A 38 1.45 7.83 -7.13
C ILE A 38 2.82 8.39 -7.52
N GLU A 39 2.98 8.89 -8.75
CA GLU A 39 4.22 9.56 -9.21
C GLU A 39 4.56 10.79 -8.35
N GLN A 40 3.54 11.58 -8.00
CA GLN A 40 3.70 12.77 -7.17
C GLN A 40 4.09 12.41 -5.74
N ASP A 41 3.47 11.39 -5.16
CA ASP A 41 3.79 10.89 -3.82
C ASP A 41 5.23 10.37 -3.73
N ILE A 42 5.66 9.60 -4.74
CA ILE A 42 7.07 9.16 -4.85
C ILE A 42 7.99 10.37 -4.87
N ALA A 43 7.69 11.37 -5.70
CA ALA A 43 8.55 12.53 -5.83
C ALA A 43 8.60 13.39 -4.55
N VAL A 44 7.51 13.47 -3.79
CA VAL A 44 7.51 14.08 -2.47
C VAL A 44 8.40 13.30 -1.50
N CYS A 45 8.33 11.96 -1.53
CA CYS A 45 9.20 11.12 -0.71
C CYS A 45 10.67 11.27 -1.09
N ASP A 46 11.00 11.32 -2.38
CA ASP A 46 12.36 11.54 -2.88
C ASP A 46 12.91 12.91 -2.43
N GLU A 47 12.06 13.95 -2.39
CA GLU A 47 12.48 15.29 -1.97
C GLU A 47 12.62 15.40 -0.44
N LYS A 48 11.66 14.88 0.32
CA LYS A 48 11.56 15.10 1.78
C LYS A 48 12.28 14.04 2.60
N LEU A 49 12.37 12.81 2.09
CA LEU A 49 12.88 11.62 2.77
C LEU A 49 13.84 10.84 1.86
N PRO A 50 14.87 11.48 1.27
CA PRO A 50 15.70 10.90 0.18
C PRO A 50 16.49 9.64 0.57
N ASN A 51 16.64 9.37 1.86
CA ASN A 51 17.40 8.22 2.37
C ASN A 51 16.50 7.05 2.80
N LEU A 52 15.17 7.21 2.73
CA LEU A 52 14.23 6.15 3.06
C LEU A 52 13.87 5.37 1.80
N ILE A 53 13.64 4.08 1.97
CA ILE A 53 13.18 3.21 0.89
C ILE A 53 11.69 3.53 0.66
N CYS A 54 11.38 4.13 -0.48
CA CYS A 54 10.00 4.47 -0.84
C CYS A 54 9.24 3.21 -1.30
N ARG A 55 8.07 2.97 -0.70
CA ARG A 55 7.18 1.83 -0.99
C ARG A 55 5.75 2.35 -1.15
N PRO A 56 5.41 2.92 -2.32
CA PRO A 56 4.08 3.48 -2.55
C PRO A 56 3.01 2.41 -2.55
N VAL A 57 1.89 2.70 -1.88
CA VAL A 57 0.75 1.79 -1.80
C VAL A 57 -0.52 2.50 -2.25
N GLY A 58 -1.26 1.85 -3.15
CA GLY A 58 -2.60 2.26 -3.53
C GLY A 58 -3.65 1.34 -2.91
N ALA A 59 -4.76 1.92 -2.47
CA ALA A 59 -5.95 1.19 -2.03
C ALA A 59 -7.17 1.64 -2.85
N GLN A 60 -7.92 0.67 -3.37
CA GLN A 60 -9.14 0.93 -4.14
C GLN A 60 -10.26 0.03 -3.64
N PHE A 61 -11.40 0.61 -3.28
CA PHE A 61 -12.65 -0.16 -3.19
C PHE A 61 -13.07 -0.57 -4.61
N ILE A 62 -13.17 -1.88 -4.83
CA ILE A 62 -13.71 -2.48 -6.06
C ILE A 62 -15.23 -2.63 -5.91
N GLU A 63 -15.67 -3.03 -4.72
CA GLU A 63 -17.06 -3.11 -4.28
C GLU A 63 -17.16 -2.64 -2.82
N GLU A 64 -18.35 -2.62 -2.22
CA GLU A 64 -18.58 -2.10 -0.85
C GLU A 64 -17.68 -2.75 0.21
N GLU A 65 -17.42 -4.05 0.08
CA GLU A 65 -16.62 -4.84 1.02
C GLU A 65 -15.32 -5.38 0.41
N LEU A 66 -15.08 -5.17 -0.89
CA LEU A 66 -13.91 -5.69 -1.58
C LEU A 66 -12.91 -4.57 -1.87
N ILE A 67 -11.73 -4.66 -1.26
CA ILE A 67 -10.62 -3.74 -1.52
C ILE A 67 -9.49 -4.42 -2.29
N ALA A 68 -8.90 -3.69 -3.23
CA ALA A 68 -7.63 -4.05 -3.86
C ALA A 68 -6.51 -3.16 -3.27
N LEU A 69 -5.44 -3.80 -2.80
CA LEU A 69 -4.20 -3.15 -2.38
C LEU A 69 -3.12 -3.41 -3.42
N PHE A 70 -2.49 -2.33 -3.86
CA PHE A 70 -1.42 -2.32 -4.85
C PHE A 70 -0.14 -1.81 -4.21
N GLU A 71 0.96 -2.49 -4.45
CA GLU A 71 2.30 -1.97 -4.21
C GLU A 71 2.91 -1.57 -5.55
N PHE A 72 3.48 -0.37 -5.61
CA PHE A 72 4.11 0.15 -6.81
C PHE A 72 5.62 0.22 -6.68
N GLU A 73 6.31 0.15 -7.80
CA GLU A 73 7.72 0.54 -7.93
C GLU A 73 7.89 1.49 -9.11
N ARG A 74 8.96 2.28 -9.06
CA ARG A 74 9.35 3.15 -10.17
C ARG A 74 10.56 2.52 -10.86
N ASP A 75 10.41 2.20 -12.14
CA ASP A 75 11.48 1.70 -13.00
C ASP A 75 11.78 2.73 -14.10
N GLU A 76 13.04 3.16 -14.21
CA GLU A 76 13.61 4.20 -15.10
C GLU A 76 12.75 5.46 -15.32
N ASP A 77 11.59 5.36 -15.97
CA ASP A 77 10.64 6.45 -16.26
C ASP A 77 9.15 6.08 -16.06
N ASP A 78 8.82 4.89 -15.58
CA ASP A 78 7.44 4.42 -15.42
C ASP A 78 7.15 3.86 -14.02
N ILE A 79 5.86 3.75 -13.69
CA ILE A 79 5.37 3.09 -12.48
C ILE A 79 4.73 1.77 -12.85
N THR A 80 5.17 0.70 -12.18
CA THR A 80 4.64 -0.65 -12.33
C THR A 80 4.04 -1.15 -11.02
N ILE A 81 3.12 -2.12 -11.13
CA ILE A 81 2.54 -2.81 -9.98
C ILE A 81 3.43 -4.01 -9.66
N VAL A 82 4.02 -4.02 -8.47
CA VAL A 82 4.85 -5.12 -7.96
C VAL A 82 3.99 -6.21 -7.37
N SER A 83 2.94 -5.81 -6.66
CA SER A 83 2.02 -6.73 -5.99
C SER A 83 0.62 -6.16 -6.00
N GLU A 84 -0.35 -7.05 -6.20
CA GLU A 84 -1.77 -6.76 -6.09
C GLU A 84 -2.40 -7.84 -5.21
N ASN A 85 -3.10 -7.42 -4.16
CA ASN A 85 -3.82 -8.33 -3.27
C ASN A 85 -5.23 -7.81 -3.05
N HIS A 86 -6.21 -8.69 -3.13
CA HIS A 86 -7.62 -8.36 -2.90
C HIS A 86 -8.05 -8.89 -1.54
N TYR A 87 -8.76 -8.07 -0.78
CA TYR A 87 -9.22 -8.39 0.56
C TYR A 87 -10.72 -8.12 0.67
N LEU A 88 -11.43 -9.08 1.23
CA LEU A 88 -12.80 -8.89 1.68
C LEU A 88 -12.78 -8.34 3.10
N LEU A 89 -13.43 -7.21 3.31
CA LEU A 89 -13.68 -6.62 4.61
C LEU A 89 -14.84 -7.38 5.24
N VAL A 90 -14.58 -8.03 6.36
CA VAL A 90 -15.59 -8.80 7.10
C VAL A 90 -15.76 -8.24 8.51
N PRO A 91 -16.99 -8.26 9.06
CA PRO A 91 -17.22 -8.00 10.47
C PRO A 91 -16.37 -8.91 11.38
N PRO A 92 -15.95 -8.43 12.56
CA PRO A 92 -15.13 -9.22 13.46
C PRO A 92 -15.75 -10.57 13.89
N ASP A 93 -17.08 -10.63 13.97
CA ASP A 93 -17.84 -11.84 14.32
C ASP A 93 -17.93 -12.88 13.21
N GLU A 94 -17.53 -12.53 11.98
CA GLU A 94 -17.42 -13.45 10.86
C GLU A 94 -16.02 -14.08 10.73
N ILE A 95 -15.03 -13.62 11.51
CA ILE A 95 -13.70 -14.23 11.56
C ILE A 95 -13.76 -15.46 12.48
N THR A 96 -13.66 -16.65 11.90
CA THR A 96 -13.76 -17.90 12.67
C THR A 96 -12.42 -18.30 13.31
N ASP A 97 -12.47 -19.15 14.34
CA ASP A 97 -11.27 -19.76 14.93
C ASP A 97 -10.43 -20.51 13.88
N HIS A 98 -11.09 -21.12 12.89
CA HIS A 98 -10.42 -21.79 11.78
C HIS A 98 -9.62 -20.80 10.93
N ASP A 99 -10.20 -19.63 10.62
CA ASP A 99 -9.50 -18.58 9.88
C ASP A 99 -8.27 -18.08 10.64
N LEU A 100 -8.40 -17.84 11.94
CA LEU A 100 -7.29 -17.41 12.79
C LEU A 100 -6.16 -18.44 12.84
N ILE A 101 -6.48 -19.73 12.89
CA ILE A 101 -5.50 -20.82 12.84
C ILE A 101 -4.80 -20.83 11.48
N ALA A 102 -5.54 -20.70 10.37
CA ALA A 102 -4.99 -20.66 9.03
C ALA A 102 -4.06 -19.44 8.81
N TYR A 103 -4.42 -18.27 9.33
CA TYR A 103 -3.61 -17.04 9.23
C TYR A 103 -2.23 -17.21 9.90
N ARG A 104 -2.18 -17.85 11.07
CA ARG A 104 -0.91 -18.14 11.76
C ARG A 104 0.01 -19.05 10.96
N GLN A 105 -0.55 -20.04 10.26
CA GLN A 105 0.24 -20.99 9.45
C GLN A 105 0.82 -20.34 8.20
N ARG A 106 0.12 -19.39 7.57
CA ARG A 106 0.64 -18.61 6.43
C ARG A 106 1.91 -17.83 6.78
N LEU A 107 2.05 -17.33 8.01
CA LEU A 107 3.25 -16.64 8.46
C LEU A 107 4.45 -17.59 8.65
N ALA A 108 4.20 -18.87 8.96
CA ALA A 108 5.25 -19.86 9.17
C ALA A 108 5.87 -20.41 7.87
N GLY A 109 5.17 -20.29 6.73
CA GLY A 109 5.64 -20.76 5.43
C GLY A 109 6.45 -19.74 4.61
N ARG A 110 6.67 -18.52 5.13
CA ARG A 110 7.41 -17.43 4.49
C ARG A 110 8.71 -17.06 5.22
N ALA A 111 9.12 -17.86 6.21
CA ALA A 111 10.34 -17.66 7.02
C ALA A 111 11.54 -18.42 6.44
#